data_AF-A0A7K1BFB0-F1
#
_entry.id   AF-A0A7K1BFB0-F1
#
_cell.length_a   1.000
_cell.length_b   1.000
_cell.length_c   1.000
_cell.angle_alpha   90.00
_cell.angle_beta   90.00
_cell.angle_gamma   90.00
#
_symmetry.space_group_name_H-M   'P 1'
#
loop_
_entity.id
_entity.type
_entity.pdbx_description
1 polymer ?
#
loop_
_entity_poly.entity_id
_entity_poly.type
_entity_poly.pdbx_seq_one_letter_code
_entity_poly.pdbx_strand_id
1 'polypeptide(L)' 'HERAGKRHLLEHKSSRVTRRLSTEKSAKPTVTMTAKRMLGLK' A
#
# COMPACT_ATOMS: atom_id res chain seq x y z
N HIS A 1 -0.36 5.78 0.37
CA HIS A 1 0.31 4.80 -0.52
C HIS A 1 -0.64 3.65 -0.81
N GLU A 2 -0.59 3.12 -2.03
CA GLU A 2 -1.48 2.03 -2.44
C GLU A 2 -1.03 0.68 -1.84
N ARG A 3 -1.98 -0.21 -1.49
CA ARG A 3 -1.66 -1.56 -1.01
C ARG A 3 -1.29 -2.48 -2.16
N ALA A 4 -0.24 -3.27 -1.97
CA ALA A 4 0.17 -4.32 -2.89
C ALA A 4 -0.86 -5.46 -2.98
N GLY A 5 -0.79 -6.24 -4.07
CA GLY A 5 -1.53 -7.50 -4.21
C GLY A 5 -3.01 -7.37 -4.60
N LYS A 6 -3.44 -6.22 -5.12
CA LYS A 6 -4.81 -6.04 -5.67
C LYS A 6 -4.94 -6.15 -7.20
N ARG A 7 -3.84 -6.43 -7.92
CA ARG A 7 -3.82 -6.38 -9.39
C ARG A 7 -4.31 -7.66 -10.08
N HIS A 8 -4.15 -8.84 -9.49
CA HIS A 8 -4.51 -10.13 -10.10
C HIS A 8 -4.64 -11.24 -9.05
N LEU A 9 -5.26 -12.38 -9.41
CA LEU A 9 -5.50 -13.55 -8.54
C LEU A 9 -6.40 -13.25 -7.32
N LEU A 10 -7.48 -12.51 -7.55
CA LEU A 10 -8.46 -12.11 -6.52
C LEU A 10 -9.75 -12.93 -6.59
N GLU A 11 -9.94 -13.73 -7.63
CA GLU A 11 -11.17 -14.46 -7.94
C GLU A 11 -11.62 -15.45 -6.85
N HIS A 12 -10.68 -16.01 -6.09
CA HIS A 12 -10.99 -16.90 -4.95
C HIS A 12 -10.95 -16.20 -3.59
N LYS A 13 -10.64 -14.89 -3.54
CA LYS A 13 -10.50 -14.16 -2.28
C LYS A 13 -11.83 -13.55 -1.89
N SER A 14 -12.12 -13.54 -0.59
CA SER A 14 -13.34 -12.91 -0.09
C SER A 14 -13.40 -11.43 -0.46
N SER A 15 -14.60 -10.96 -0.80
CA SER A 15 -14.88 -9.54 -1.07
C SER A 15 -14.42 -8.61 0.07
N ARG A 16 -14.51 -9.09 1.32
CA ARG A 16 -14.01 -8.37 2.49
C ARG A 16 -12.50 -8.09 2.40
N VAL A 17 -11.72 -9.05 1.93
CA VAL A 17 -10.27 -8.92 1.79
C VAL A 17 -9.93 -8.00 0.62
N THR A 18 -10.55 -8.19 -0.54
CA THR A 18 -10.29 -7.36 -1.74
C THR A 18 -10.69 -5.90 -1.51
N ARG A 19 -11.80 -5.64 -0.81
CA ARG A 19 -12.19 -4.28 -0.38
C ARG A 19 -11.15 -3.61 0.50
N ARG A 20 -10.56 -4.33 1.45
CA ARG A 20 -9.47 -3.82 2.30
C ARG A 20 -8.20 -3.56 1.53
N LEU A 21 -7.98 -4.23 0.40
CA LEU A 21 -6.85 -3.89 -0.46
C LEU A 21 -7.10 -2.51 -1.06
N SER A 22 -8.30 -2.20 -1.55
CA SER A 22 -8.60 -0.94 -2.24
C SER A 22 -8.26 0.33 -1.45
N THR A 23 -8.41 0.33 -0.12
CA THR A 23 -8.11 1.49 0.75
C THR A 23 -6.63 1.89 0.76
N GLU A 24 -6.38 3.19 0.72
CA GLU A 24 -5.03 3.75 0.92
C GLU A 24 -4.49 3.47 2.32
N LYS A 25 -3.18 3.29 2.42
CA LYS A 25 -2.48 3.07 3.69
C LYS A 25 -1.42 4.17 3.90
N SER A 26 -1.22 4.56 5.16
CA SER A 26 -0.15 5.47 5.58
C SER A 26 1.17 4.73 5.74
N ALA A 27 2.27 5.37 5.31
CA ALA A 27 3.64 4.84 5.35
C ALA A 27 4.04 4.44 6.78
N LYS A 28 4.75 3.32 6.92
CA LYS A 28 5.35 2.99 8.21
C LYS A 28 6.38 4.07 8.57
N PRO A 29 6.46 4.51 9.83
CA PRO A 29 7.40 5.54 10.26
C PRO A 29 8.87 5.25 9.92
N THR A 30 9.26 3.98 9.89
CA THR A 30 10.63 3.58 9.52
C THR A 30 10.96 3.81 8.05
N VAL A 31 9.94 3.85 7.17
CA VAL A 31 10.11 4.02 5.72
C VAL A 31 9.98 5.49 5.30
N THR A 32 9.41 6.35 6.16
CA THR A 32 9.17 7.76 5.83
C THR A 32 10.45 8.53 5.60
N MET A 33 11.50 8.30 6.40
CA MET A 33 12.80 8.98 6.24
C MET A 33 13.46 8.65 4.91
N THR A 34 13.46 7.36 4.54
CA THR A 34 13.98 6.91 3.24
C THR A 34 13.15 7.47 2.10
N ALA A 35 11.82 7.43 2.21
CA ALA A 35 10.93 8.00 1.19
C ALA A 35 11.14 9.52 1.01
N LYS A 36 11.30 10.27 2.11
CA LYS A 36 11.56 11.71 2.09
C LYS A 36 12.86 12.02 1.34
N ARG A 37 13.94 11.27 1.63
CA ARG A 37 15.23 11.38 0.93
C ARG A 37 15.13 11.06 -0.56
N MET A 38 14.42 9.99 -0.94
CA MET A 38 14.22 9.62 -2.35
C MET A 38 13.43 10.67 -3.13
N LEU A 39 12.57 11.43 -2.46
CA LEU A 39 11.82 12.55 -3.04
C LEU A 39 12.60 13.88 -3.02
N GLY A 40 13.88 13.88 -2.60
CA GLY A 40 14.70 15.09 -2.51
C GLY A 40 14.29 16.05 -1.39
N LEU A 41 13.40 15.60 -0.51
CA LEU A 41 12.91 16.38 0.62
C LEU A 41 13.86 16.17 1.80
N LYS A 42 14.37 17.26 2.40
CA LYS A 42 15.17 17.23 3.63
C LYS A 42 14.27 17.28 4.84
#